data_AF-A0A820LXD5-F1
#
_entry.id   AF-A0A820LXD5-F1
#
_cell.length_a   1.000
_cell.length_b   1.000
_cell.length_c   1.000
_cell.angle_alpha   90.00
_cell.angle_beta   90.00
_cell.angle_gamma   90.00
#
_symmetry.space_group_name_H-M   'P 1'
#
loop_
_entity.id
_entity.type
_entity.pdbx_description
1 polymer ?
#
loop_
_entity_poly.entity_id
_entity_poly.type
_entity_poly.pdbx_seq_one_letter_code
_entity_poly.pdbx_strand_id
1 'polypeptide(L)'
;MRPNAITTELAHLYFIPKPHKIDTPLRPIVSSIKAAATGVSHFLDLLLRPMFNRVTKKTTFINGIDFVRQMERYRVSGRLLPTTLFVTFDVSNLYTMIPRDGAIFALQKFLYKYAENSR
;
A
#
# COMPACT_ATOMS: atom_id res chain seq x y z
N MET A 1 17.94 -2.21 14.78
CA MET A 1 17.55 -3.59 15.16
C MET A 1 18.45 -4.56 14.41
N ARG A 2 19.26 -5.36 15.11
CA ARG A 2 20.08 -6.41 14.48
C ARG A 2 19.24 -7.69 14.32
N PRO A 3 19.30 -8.40 13.18
CA PRO A 3 18.65 -9.70 13.02
C PRO A 3 19.16 -10.71 14.05
N ASN A 4 18.27 -11.56 14.56
CA ASN A 4 18.65 -12.61 15.50
C ASN A 4 19.18 -13.82 14.72
N ALA A 5 20.44 -14.21 14.95
CA ALA A 5 21.10 -15.28 14.22
C ALA A 5 20.44 -16.67 14.36
N ILE A 6 19.64 -16.89 15.39
CA ILE A 6 18.95 -18.16 15.67
C ILE A 6 17.58 -18.21 14.99
N THR A 7 16.88 -17.08 14.90
CA THR A 7 15.49 -17.03 14.40
C THR A 7 15.35 -16.43 13.01
N THR A 8 16.42 -15.85 12.45
CA THR A 8 16.42 -15.29 11.11
C THR A 8 16.46 -16.41 10.07
N GLU A 9 15.55 -16.34 9.10
CA GLU A 9 15.43 -17.32 8.02
C GLU A 9 15.67 -16.63 6.67
N LEU A 10 16.02 -17.40 5.64
CA LEU A 10 16.07 -16.89 4.27
C LEU A 10 14.65 -16.64 3.76
N ALA A 11 14.50 -15.63 2.90
CA ALA A 11 13.23 -15.38 2.24
C ALA A 11 12.90 -16.50 1.25
N HIS A 12 11.63 -16.90 1.17
CA HIS A 12 11.17 -17.99 0.32
C HIS A 12 10.36 -17.45 -0.86
N LEU A 13 10.72 -17.85 -2.08
CA LEU A 13 9.94 -17.59 -3.29
C LEU A 13 8.94 -18.73 -3.52
N TYR A 14 7.66 -18.39 -3.67
CA TYR A 14 6.62 -19.33 -4.06
C TYR A 14 5.65 -18.69 -5.05
N PHE A 15 4.79 -19.50 -5.67
CA PHE A 15 3.90 -19.05 -6.74
C PHE A 15 2.44 -19.33 -6.39
N ILE A 16 1.57 -18.34 -6.59
CA ILE A 16 0.12 -18.47 -6.38
C ILE A 16 -0.58 -18.39 -7.74
N PRO A 17 -1.44 -19.36 -8.12
CA PRO A 17 -2.19 -19.30 -9.37
C PRO A 17 -3.20 -18.15 -9.36
N LYS A 18 -3.42 -17.53 -10.53
CA LYS A 18 -4.50 -16.55 -10.75
C LYS A 18 -5.65 -17.20 -11.53
N PRO A 19 -6.58 -17.92 -10.87
CA PRO A 19 -7.61 -18.72 -11.55
C PRO A 19 -8.63 -17.88 -12.34
N HIS A 20 -8.70 -16.57 -12.08
CA HIS A 20 -9.59 -15.63 -12.75
C HIS A 20 -9.00 -15.05 -14.05
N LYS A 21 -7.85 -15.55 -14.53
CA LYS A 21 -7.19 -15.12 -15.76
C LYS A 21 -7.02 -16.32 -16.70
N ILE A 22 -7.13 -16.08 -18.00
CA ILE A 22 -6.86 -17.07 -19.06
C ILE A 22 -5.45 -17.64 -18.85
N ASP A 23 -5.28 -18.95 -19.06
CA ASP A 23 -4.04 -19.72 -18.84
C ASP A 23 -3.54 -19.80 -17.38
N THR A 24 -4.34 -19.30 -16.42
CA THR A 24 -4.05 -19.37 -14.97
C THR A 24 -2.59 -18.96 -14.62
N PRO A 25 -2.13 -17.76 -15.03
CA PRO A 25 -0.76 -17.34 -14.79
C PRO A 25 -0.42 -17.33 -13.30
N LEU A 26 0.85 -17.59 -13.00
CA LEU A 26 1.36 -17.61 -11.64
C LEU A 26 1.73 -16.20 -11.15
N ARG A 27 1.44 -15.91 -9.88
CA ARG A 27 1.93 -14.72 -9.15
C ARG A 27 3.13 -15.13 -8.30
N PRO A 28 4.36 -14.69 -8.61
CA PRO A 28 5.49 -14.88 -7.73
C PRO A 28 5.30 -14.07 -6.44
N ILE A 29 5.57 -14.68 -5.29
CA ILE A 29 5.53 -14.04 -3.97
C ILE A 29 6.82 -14.38 -3.23
N VAL A 30 7.47 -13.36 -2.67
CA VAL A 30 8.62 -13.54 -1.76
C VAL A 30 8.12 -13.39 -0.33
N SER A 31 8.01 -14.52 0.39
CA SER A 31 7.78 -14.48 1.84
C SER A 31 9.06 -14.03 2.53
N SER A 32 9.00 -12.84 3.13
CA SER A 32 10.08 -12.28 3.95
C SER A 32 9.75 -12.38 5.44
N ILE A 33 8.96 -13.38 5.85
CA ILE A 33 8.69 -13.66 7.26
C ILE A 33 10.00 -14.09 7.92
N LYS A 34 10.36 -13.45 9.05
CA LYS A 34 11.63 -13.66 9.78
C LYS A 34 12.90 -13.42 8.94
N ALA A 35 12.80 -12.76 7.79
CA ALA A 35 13.98 -12.36 7.03
C ALA A 35 14.77 -11.27 7.75
N ALA A 36 16.04 -11.11 7.39
CA ALA A 36 16.92 -10.11 8.02
C ALA A 36 16.33 -8.69 8.00
N ALA A 37 15.58 -8.33 6.96
CA ALA A 37 14.97 -7.01 6.83
C ALA A 37 13.65 -6.82 7.62
N THR A 38 13.00 -7.90 8.10
CA THR A 38 11.65 -7.82 8.71
C THR A 38 11.59 -6.84 9.87
N GLY A 39 12.59 -6.84 10.75
CA GLY A 39 12.62 -5.96 11.91
C GLY A 39 12.71 -4.48 11.52
N VAL A 40 13.56 -4.15 10.55
CA VAL A 40 13.70 -2.76 10.06
C VAL A 40 12.44 -2.32 9.31
N SER A 41 11.87 -3.18 8.46
CA SER A 41 10.61 -2.90 7.76
C SER A 41 9.45 -2.65 8.72
N HIS A 42 9.35 -3.46 9.79
CA HIS A 42 8.32 -3.27 10.82
C HIS A 42 8.52 -1.95 11.58
N PHE A 43 9.76 -1.64 11.98
CA PHE A 43 10.07 -0.37 12.62
C PHE A 43 9.71 0.84 11.74
N LEU A 44 10.02 0.78 10.44
CA LEU A 44 9.64 1.82 9.50
C LEU A 44 8.11 1.93 9.33
N ASP A 45 7.38 0.81 9.29
CA ASP A 45 5.91 0.83 9.25
C ASP A 45 5.34 1.51 10.50
N LEU A 46 5.85 1.22 11.71
CA LEU A 46 5.40 1.89 12.95
C LEU A 46 5.56 3.42 12.89
N LEU A 47 6.62 3.92 12.25
CA LEU A 47 6.86 5.36 12.10
C LEU A 47 6.00 5.98 10.99
N LEU A 48 5.93 5.32 9.82
CA LEU A 48 5.33 5.88 8.62
C LEU A 48 3.81 5.71 8.58
N ARG A 49 3.28 4.60 9.11
CA ARG A 49 1.87 4.22 8.98
C ARG A 49 0.90 5.23 9.60
N PRO A 50 1.13 5.77 10.83
CA PRO A 50 0.24 6.77 11.40
C PRO A 50 0.18 8.05 10.56
N MET A 51 1.35 8.51 10.07
CA MET A 51 1.45 9.69 9.23
C MET A 51 0.77 9.47 7.87
N PHE A 52 1.04 8.34 7.22
CA PHE A 52 0.42 7.95 5.97
C PHE A 52 -1.11 7.93 6.10
N ASN A 53 -1.64 7.20 7.09
CA ASN A 53 -3.08 7.10 7.32
C ASN A 53 -3.72 8.47 7.56
N ARG A 54 -3.07 9.38 8.29
CA ARG A 54 -3.56 10.74 8.52
C ARG A 54 -3.69 11.53 7.22
N VAL A 55 -2.71 11.41 6.33
CA VAL A 55 -2.66 12.16 5.07
C VAL A 55 -3.62 11.58 4.02
N THR A 56 -3.68 10.25 3.90
CA THR A 56 -4.39 9.59 2.79
C THR A 56 -5.88 9.34 3.06
N LYS A 57 -6.35 9.53 4.29
CA LYS A 57 -7.76 9.34 4.67
C LYS A 57 -8.76 10.14 3.83
N LYS A 58 -8.34 11.26 3.24
CA LYS A 58 -9.20 12.10 2.38
C LYS A 58 -9.24 11.68 0.91
N THR A 59 -8.28 10.86 0.47
CA THR A 59 -8.09 10.54 -0.96
C THR A 59 -8.10 9.04 -1.24
N THR A 60 -8.15 8.21 -0.21
CA THR A 60 -8.14 6.75 -0.32
C THR A 60 -9.15 6.12 0.62
N PHE A 61 -9.59 4.91 0.26
CA PHE A 61 -10.47 4.08 1.08
C PHE A 61 -9.67 2.92 1.67
N ILE A 62 -9.99 2.53 2.90
CA ILE A 62 -9.26 1.46 3.59
C ILE A 62 -9.75 0.08 3.09
N ASN A 63 -11.04 -0.05 2.80
CA ASN A 63 -11.67 -1.27 2.32
C ASN A 63 -13.03 -0.97 1.65
N GLY A 64 -13.72 -2.01 1.19
CA GLY A 64 -15.04 -1.86 0.54
C GLY A 64 -16.13 -1.27 1.42
N ILE A 65 -16.14 -1.55 2.73
CA ILE A 65 -17.13 -0.98 3.66
C ILE A 65 -16.89 0.52 3.84
N ASP A 66 -15.64 0.93 4.00
CA ASP A 66 -15.25 2.34 4.08
C ASP A 66 -15.60 3.08 2.78
N PHE A 67 -15.35 2.46 1.62
CA PHE A 67 -15.77 3.00 0.32
C PHE A 67 -17.27 3.28 0.27
N VAL A 68 -18.12 2.30 0.59
CA VAL A 68 -19.58 2.48 0.58
C VAL A 68 -20.01 3.60 1.53
N ARG A 69 -19.43 3.67 2.73
CA ARG A 69 -19.73 4.74 3.70
C ARG A 69 -19.33 6.13 3.20
N GLN A 70 -18.17 6.24 2.56
CA GLN A 70 -17.71 7.52 1.99
C GLN A 70 -18.54 7.93 0.77
N MET A 71 -18.94 6.98 -0.07
CA MET A 71 -19.85 7.22 -1.20
C MET A 71 -21.22 7.70 -0.74
N GLU A 72 -21.77 7.11 0.32
CA GLU A 72 -23.06 7.55 0.86
C GLU A 72 -22.97 8.98 1.42
N ARG A 73 -21.86 9.33 2.09
CA ARG A 73 -21.62 10.72 2.52
C ARG A 73 -21.49 11.66 1.33
N TYR A 74 -20.82 11.24 0.26
CA TYR A 74 -20.69 12.02 -0.96
C TYR A 74 -22.07 12.29 -1.59
N ARG A 75 -22.95 11.28 -1.61
CA ARG A 75 -24.34 11.38 -2.04
C ARG A 75 -25.16 12.33 -1.17
N VAL A 76 -25.15 12.14 0.16
CA VAL A 76 -25.90 12.99 1.12
C VAL A 76 -25.44 14.43 1.07
N SER A 77 -24.15 14.69 0.78
CA SER A 77 -23.63 16.05 0.59
C SER A 77 -24.05 16.73 -0.71
N GLY A 78 -24.89 16.11 -1.53
CA GLY A 78 -25.37 16.65 -2.80
C GLY A 78 -24.32 16.68 -3.91
N ARG A 79 -23.17 16.02 -3.72
CA ARG A 79 -22.06 16.02 -4.69
C ARG A 79 -22.19 14.94 -5.76
N LEU A 80 -23.00 13.92 -5.51
CA LEU A 80 -23.33 12.90 -6.49
C LEU A 80 -24.45 13.40 -7.39
N LEU A 81 -24.09 14.01 -8.51
CA LEU A 81 -25.01 14.56 -9.50
C LEU A 81 -25.31 13.53 -10.59
N PRO A 82 -26.44 13.67 -11.32
CA PRO A 82 -26.69 12.86 -12.52
C PRO A 82 -25.59 12.97 -13.59
N THR A 83 -24.84 14.06 -13.58
CA THR A 83 -23.71 14.32 -14.48
C THR A 83 -22.37 13.83 -13.94
N THR A 84 -22.31 13.25 -12.73
CA THR A 84 -21.07 12.71 -12.16
C THR A 84 -20.61 11.48 -12.94
N LEU A 85 -19.40 11.54 -13.47
CA LEU A 85 -18.76 10.44 -14.18
C LEU A 85 -17.84 9.65 -13.24
N PHE A 86 -17.93 8.33 -13.32
CA PHE A 86 -16.98 7.43 -12.67
C PHE A 86 -15.98 6.92 -13.69
N VAL A 87 -14.70 7.01 -13.35
CA VAL A 87 -13.61 6.51 -14.19
C VAL A 87 -12.81 5.52 -13.38
N THR A 88 -12.51 4.37 -13.99
CA THR A 88 -11.70 3.32 -13.39
C THR A 88 -10.37 3.23 -14.12
N PHE A 89 -9.30 3.09 -13.32
CA PHE A 89 -7.95 2.83 -13.82
C PHE A 89 -7.42 1.61 -13.08
N ASP A 90 -6.81 0.67 -13.81
CA ASP A 90 -6.15 -0.49 -13.23
C ASP A 90 -4.64 -0.42 -13.52
N VAL A 91 -3.84 -0.52 -12.46
CA VAL A 91 -2.37 -0.50 -12.58
C VAL A 91 -1.86 -1.93 -12.55
N SER A 92 -1.39 -2.41 -13.69
CA SER A 92 -0.79 -3.74 -13.82
C SER A 92 0.58 -3.80 -13.16
N ASN A 93 0.88 -4.93 -12.51
CA ASN A 93 2.22 -5.25 -11.97
C ASN A 93 2.83 -4.18 -11.02
N LEU A 94 1.98 -3.47 -10.27
CA LEU A 94 2.37 -2.33 -9.41
C LEU A 94 3.66 -2.58 -8.62
N TYR A 95 3.72 -3.66 -7.83
CA TYR A 95 4.87 -3.93 -6.95
C TYR A 95 6.19 -4.13 -7.70
N THR A 96 6.17 -4.75 -8.88
CA THR A 96 7.38 -5.03 -9.66
C THR A 96 7.78 -3.87 -10.57
N MET A 97 6.89 -2.89 -10.76
CA MET A 97 7.12 -1.73 -11.65
C MET A 97 7.45 -0.44 -10.91
N ILE A 98 7.54 -0.44 -9.58
CA ILE A 98 7.96 0.74 -8.83
C ILE A 98 9.48 0.90 -8.95
N PRO A 99 10.00 1.96 -9.62
CA PRO A 99 11.43 2.20 -9.71
C PRO A 99 11.97 2.57 -8.34
N ARG A 100 13.12 2.00 -7.97
CA ARG A 100 13.74 2.21 -6.65
C ARG A 100 13.97 3.69 -6.35
N ASP A 101 14.58 4.42 -7.27
CA ASP A 101 14.93 5.83 -7.05
C ASP A 101 13.68 6.71 -6.97
N GLY A 102 12.67 6.39 -7.79
CA GLY A 102 11.36 7.06 -7.73
C GLY A 102 10.65 6.84 -6.40
N ALA A 103 10.73 5.63 -5.83
CA ALA A 103 10.15 5.33 -4.52
C ALA A 103 10.85 6.11 -3.39
N ILE A 104 12.18 6.17 -3.40
CA ILE A 104 12.96 6.93 -2.41
C ILE A 104 12.65 8.42 -2.53
N PHE A 105 12.61 8.96 -3.75
CA PHE A 105 12.26 10.36 -3.99
C PHE A 105 10.84 10.70 -3.51
N ALA A 106 9.86 9.83 -3.80
CA ALA A 106 8.48 10.01 -3.35
C ALA A 106 8.38 10.00 -1.81
N LEU A 107 9.08 9.08 -1.15
CA LEU A 107 9.15 9.02 0.31
C LEU A 107 9.80 10.29 0.88
N GLN A 108 10.91 10.75 0.29
CA GLN A 108 11.56 11.99 0.69
C GLN A 108 10.60 13.18 0.61
N LYS A 109 9.91 13.36 -0.54
CA LYS A 109 8.93 14.44 -0.71
C LYS A 109 7.76 14.34 0.26
N PHE A 110 7.28 13.12 0.52
CA PHE A 110 6.24 12.87 1.51
C PHE A 110 6.69 13.31 2.91
N LEU A 111 7.89 12.91 3.33
CA LEU A 111 8.43 13.26 4.64
C LEU A 111 8.67 14.77 4.79
N TYR A 112 9.28 15.43 3.80
CA TYR A 112 9.45 16.90 3.82
C TYR A 112 8.11 17.63 4.00
N LYS A 113 7.04 17.14 3.39
CA LYS A 113 5.73 17.80 3.45
C LYS A 113 4.97 17.52 4.75
N TYR A 114 5.14 16.35 5.36
CA TYR A 114 4.23 15.88 6.42
C TYR A 114 4.90 15.52 7.74
N ALA A 115 6.23 15.44 7.82
CA ALA A 115 6.94 15.12 9.06
C ALA A 115 6.87 16.27 10.09
N GLU A 116 6.94 17.53 9.65
CA GLU A 116 6.97 18.69 10.55
C GLU A 116 5.62 19.04 11.19
N ASN A 117 4.50 18.60 10.60
CA ASN A 117 3.14 18.82 11.12
C ASN A 117 2.71 17.81 12.20
N SER A 118 3.68 17.31 12.97
CA SER A 118 3.46 16.31 14.04
C SER A 118 3.84 16.83 15.43
N ARG A 119 3.98 18.16 15.58
CA ARG A 119 4.01 18.86 16.86
C ARG A 119 2.65 19.49 17.14
#